data_AF-A0A9E1R9K8-F1
#
_entry.id   AF-A0A9E1R9K8-F1
#
_cell.length_a   1.000
_cell.length_b   1.000
_cell.length_c   1.000
_cell.angle_alpha   90.00
_cell.angle_beta   90.00
_cell.angle_gamma   90.00
#
_symmetry.space_group_name_H-M   'P 1'
#
loop_
_entity.id
_entity.type
_entity.pdbx_description
1 polymer ?
#
loop_
_entity_poly.entity_id
_entity_poly.type
_entity_poly.pdbx_seq_one_letter_code
_entity_poly.pdbx_strand_id
1 'polypeptide(L)'
;MDDQIDKVKLHKIANDLLSSGEQISVQAIADIMRIKPSEELGRQLEHWWIKQESRVAFRRTIQPNNRPDIPETVYQTVQMIWDNALRDARLELELNANSDRLVNATGIALEDEIYLAKAQLEAVEGSNQRLRVQLKDSQNNLKKLEAERAMLRSNLQSAEKTISSMKNTVSEAKSEMKRAISSSDEAKKQLDNRMKEETTRNNTNIGKLESKVNYYRHQLDKLRDDWGKKEAGLNSQVQELQGVAARGTVTQDTQFSQIRSQEEELRKYRGEITNQSRHMSQSNSQALASSNRVKRLEDALQQREFDVKELQKRAMVEKSDASRREKDLRKLIKAREVEGLEINNNLLGLQRTLIAREEEIRRLTAKL
;
A
#
# COMPACT_ATOMS: atom_id res chain seq x y z
N MET A 1 -104.72 109.85 23.11
CA MET A 1 -104.70 110.72 24.30
C MET A 1 -103.87 111.91 23.89
N ASP A 2 -104.57 112.85 23.27
CA ASP A 2 -104.02 114.03 22.61
C ASP A 2 -103.62 115.05 23.66
N ASP A 3 -102.34 115.09 24.01
CA ASP A 3 -101.76 116.20 24.77
C ASP A 3 -101.65 117.42 23.83
N GLN A 4 -102.79 118.10 23.63
CA GLN A 4 -102.84 119.39 22.95
C GLN A 4 -101.94 120.38 23.69
N ILE A 5 -100.80 120.71 23.10
CA ILE A 5 -99.81 121.64 23.65
C ILE A 5 -100.49 123.01 23.83
N ASP A 6 -100.58 123.43 25.09
CA ASP A 6 -101.22 124.69 25.50
C ASP A 6 -100.38 125.89 25.01
N LYS A 7 -100.73 126.40 23.82
CA LYS A 7 -99.96 127.43 23.08
C LYS A 7 -99.66 128.68 23.91
N VAL A 8 -100.55 129.04 24.85
CA VAL A 8 -100.37 130.21 25.71
C VAL A 8 -99.22 130.00 26.70
N LYS A 9 -99.10 128.79 27.28
CA LYS A 9 -97.99 128.45 28.18
C LYS A 9 -96.67 128.34 27.44
N LEU A 10 -96.66 127.73 26.26
CA LEU A 10 -95.49 127.64 25.40
C LEU A 10 -94.92 129.04 25.11
N HIS A 11 -95.77 129.96 24.65
CA HIS A 11 -95.36 131.32 24.32
C HIS A 11 -94.88 132.11 25.54
N LYS A 12 -95.44 131.84 26.73
CA LYS A 12 -95.01 132.48 27.97
C LYS A 12 -93.64 131.98 28.41
N ILE A 13 -93.41 130.66 28.40
CA ILE A 13 -92.11 130.06 28.73
C ILE A 13 -91.05 130.49 27.72
N ALA A 14 -91.38 130.48 26.43
CA ALA A 14 -90.47 130.97 25.39
C ALA A 14 -90.16 132.47 25.55
N ASN A 15 -91.14 133.31 25.94
CA ASN A 15 -90.88 134.72 26.28
C ASN A 15 -90.03 134.89 27.53
N ASP A 16 -90.25 134.08 28.57
CA ASP A 16 -89.49 134.13 29.83
C ASP A 16 -88.03 133.72 29.58
N LEU A 17 -87.81 132.66 28.80
CA LEU A 17 -86.47 132.23 28.36
C LEU A 17 -85.79 133.27 27.46
N LEU A 18 -86.54 133.89 26.56
CA LEU A 18 -86.01 134.98 25.73
C LEU A 18 -85.59 136.17 26.60
N SER A 19 -86.37 136.47 27.64
CA SER A 19 -86.10 137.58 28.57
C SER A 19 -84.94 137.27 29.51
N SER A 20 -84.66 136.00 29.81
CA SER A 20 -83.52 135.56 30.63
C SER A 20 -82.22 135.40 29.84
N GLY A 21 -82.26 135.49 28.50
CA GLY A 21 -81.08 135.38 27.63
C GLY A 21 -80.58 133.93 27.45
N GLU A 22 -81.39 132.93 27.79
CA GLU A 22 -81.05 131.52 27.62
C GLU A 22 -81.42 131.01 26.21
N GLN A 23 -80.67 130.03 25.70
CA GLN A 23 -80.87 129.51 24.35
C GLN A 23 -82.18 128.73 24.24
N ILE A 24 -83.13 129.27 23.46
CA ILE A 24 -84.42 128.65 23.20
C ILE A 24 -84.26 127.49 22.22
N SER A 25 -84.23 126.26 22.74
CA SER A 25 -84.24 125.02 21.96
C SER A 25 -85.48 124.18 22.28
N VAL A 26 -85.89 123.34 21.32
CA VAL A 26 -87.04 122.41 21.51
C VAL A 26 -86.84 121.53 22.73
N GLN A 27 -85.60 121.13 23.00
CA GLN A 27 -85.23 120.33 24.17
C GLN A 27 -85.43 121.11 25.48
N ALA A 28 -84.95 122.35 25.56
CA ALA A 28 -85.05 123.18 26.77
C ALA A 28 -86.51 123.47 27.17
N ILE A 29 -87.38 123.73 26.19
CA ILE A 29 -88.81 123.96 26.45
C ILE A 29 -89.54 122.66 26.78
N ALA A 30 -89.18 121.55 26.11
CA ALA A 30 -89.70 120.22 26.44
C ALA A 30 -89.39 119.86 27.90
N ASP A 31 -88.18 120.13 28.37
CA ASP A 31 -87.74 119.86 29.74
C ASP A 31 -88.50 120.73 30.77
N ILE A 32 -88.72 122.02 30.47
CA ILE A 32 -89.47 122.93 31.37
C ILE A 32 -90.97 122.59 31.39
N MET A 33 -91.56 122.24 30.25
CA MET A 33 -92.96 121.80 30.17
C MET A 33 -93.14 120.34 30.65
N ARG A 34 -92.05 119.62 30.89
CA ARG A 34 -92.00 118.17 31.20
C ARG A 34 -92.73 117.31 30.18
N ILE A 35 -92.62 117.67 28.90
CA ILE A 35 -93.17 116.93 27.75
C ILE A 35 -92.01 116.33 26.96
N LYS A 36 -92.23 115.24 26.23
CA LYS A 36 -91.20 114.72 25.33
C LYS A 36 -90.96 115.69 24.16
N PRO A 37 -89.71 115.91 23.74
CA PRO A 37 -89.40 116.68 22.54
C PRO A 37 -90.14 116.07 21.35
N SER A 38 -91.14 116.79 20.82
CA SER A 38 -92.02 116.32 19.75
C SER A 38 -91.91 117.28 18.56
N GLU A 39 -92.04 116.77 17.33
CA GLU A 39 -92.05 117.61 16.13
C GLU A 39 -93.15 118.67 16.17
N GLU A 40 -94.29 118.39 16.80
CA GLU A 40 -95.38 119.36 16.96
C GLU A 40 -94.97 120.51 17.89
N LEU A 41 -94.15 120.25 18.92
CA LEU A 41 -93.58 121.29 19.77
C LEU A 41 -92.60 122.16 18.96
N GLY A 42 -91.79 121.53 18.11
CA GLY A 42 -90.90 122.23 17.17
C GLY A 42 -91.68 123.16 16.24
N ARG A 43 -92.77 122.68 15.64
CA ARG A 43 -93.63 123.50 14.76
C ARG A 43 -94.31 124.65 15.49
N GLN A 44 -94.85 124.43 16.69
CA GLN A 44 -95.49 125.52 17.46
C GLN A 44 -94.44 126.55 17.92
N LEU A 45 -93.23 126.12 18.26
CA LEU A 45 -92.13 127.02 18.61
C LEU A 45 -91.68 127.85 17.40
N GLU A 46 -91.55 127.23 16.22
CA GLU A 46 -91.25 127.93 14.97
C GLU A 46 -92.34 128.95 14.63
N HIS A 47 -93.62 128.60 14.86
CA HIS A 47 -94.75 129.52 14.68
C HIS A 47 -94.72 130.70 15.67
N TRP A 48 -94.35 130.45 16.94
CA TRP A 48 -94.09 131.52 17.91
C TRP A 48 -92.94 132.41 17.45
N TRP A 49 -91.90 131.82 16.86
CA TRP A 49 -90.72 132.54 16.41
C TRP A 49 -91.03 133.49 15.25
N ILE A 50 -91.76 133.01 14.24
CA ILE A 50 -92.29 133.85 13.16
C ILE A 50 -93.19 134.96 13.70
N LYS A 51 -94.01 134.66 14.72
CA LYS A 51 -94.88 135.66 15.34
C LYS A 51 -94.10 136.71 16.13
N GLN A 52 -92.99 136.36 16.78
CA GLN A 52 -92.11 137.33 17.43
C GLN A 52 -91.29 138.15 16.43
N GLU A 53 -90.81 137.52 15.35
CA GLU A 53 -90.15 138.22 14.24
C GLU A 53 -91.06 139.29 13.64
N SER A 54 -92.38 139.05 13.57
CA SER A 54 -93.36 140.06 13.13
C SER A 54 -93.62 141.20 14.13
N ARG A 55 -93.30 141.03 15.42
CA ARG A 55 -93.46 142.05 16.49
C ARG A 55 -92.17 142.84 16.71
N VAL A 56 -91.03 142.26 16.39
CA VAL A 56 -89.73 142.95 16.36
C VAL A 56 -89.59 143.59 14.98
N ALA A 57 -90.17 144.78 14.82
CA ALA A 57 -89.96 145.60 13.63
C ALA A 57 -88.47 145.93 13.50
N PHE A 58 -87.74 145.10 12.74
CA PHE A 58 -86.37 145.40 12.37
C PHE A 58 -86.38 146.70 11.58
N ARG A 59 -85.47 147.60 11.98
CA ARG A 59 -85.30 149.01 11.63
C ARG A 59 -85.41 149.40 10.13
N ARG A 60 -85.51 148.44 9.21
CA ARG A 60 -85.79 148.67 7.78
C ARG A 60 -87.25 148.99 7.46
N THR A 61 -88.18 148.91 8.43
CA THR A 61 -89.63 149.11 8.21
C THR A 61 -90.27 150.16 9.11
N ILE A 62 -89.51 151.11 9.65
CA ILE A 62 -90.05 152.20 10.50
C ILE A 62 -90.51 153.36 9.60
N GLN A 63 -91.80 153.71 9.66
CA GLN A 63 -92.39 154.86 8.96
C GLN A 63 -91.83 156.21 9.47
N PRO A 64 -91.79 157.27 8.63
CA PRO A 64 -90.95 158.47 8.88
C PRO A 64 -91.34 159.33 10.08
N ASN A 65 -92.53 159.15 10.67
CA ASN A 65 -93.07 160.05 11.70
C ASN A 65 -92.67 159.72 13.16
N ASN A 66 -91.88 158.67 13.40
CA ASN A 66 -91.47 158.27 14.76
C ASN A 66 -89.94 158.06 14.90
N ARG A 67 -89.14 158.95 14.29
CA ARG A 67 -87.69 159.02 14.59
C ARG A 67 -87.45 159.96 15.79
N PRO A 68 -86.85 159.49 16.90
CA PRO A 68 -86.30 160.39 17.91
C PRO A 68 -85.06 161.13 17.35
N ASP A 69 -84.96 162.44 17.60
CA ASP A 69 -83.92 163.35 17.08
C ASP A 69 -82.51 162.94 17.53
N ILE A 70 -81.86 162.08 16.73
CA ILE A 70 -80.46 161.65 16.92
C ILE A 70 -79.77 161.70 15.56
N PRO A 71 -78.57 162.31 15.44
CA PRO A 71 -77.87 162.47 14.16
C PRO A 71 -77.62 161.15 13.42
N GLU A 72 -77.87 161.14 12.10
CA GLU A 72 -77.75 159.98 11.20
C GLU A 72 -76.37 159.31 11.22
N THR A 73 -75.32 160.04 11.60
CA THR A 73 -73.95 159.52 11.77
C THR A 73 -73.84 158.47 12.88
N VAL A 74 -74.58 158.61 13.97
CA VAL A 74 -74.61 157.61 15.06
C VAL A 74 -75.39 156.36 14.62
N TYR A 75 -76.35 156.54 13.73
CA TYR A 75 -77.16 155.45 13.22
C TYR A 75 -76.34 154.52 12.31
N GLN A 76 -75.55 155.10 11.40
CA GLN A 76 -74.67 154.32 10.51
C GLN A 76 -73.57 153.58 11.27
N THR A 77 -72.98 154.19 12.31
CA THR A 77 -71.92 153.53 13.10
C THR A 77 -72.45 152.34 13.89
N VAL A 78 -73.61 152.44 14.54
CA VAL A 78 -74.21 151.31 15.26
C VAL A 78 -74.58 150.17 14.30
N GLN A 79 -75.08 150.48 13.11
CA GLN A 79 -75.41 149.46 12.12
C GLN A 79 -74.15 148.75 11.60
N MET A 80 -73.06 149.50 11.38
CA MET A 80 -71.78 148.93 10.97
C MET A 80 -71.16 148.06 12.09
N ILE A 81 -71.30 148.44 13.35
CA ILE A 81 -70.85 147.65 14.51
C ILE A 81 -71.61 146.32 14.58
N TRP A 82 -72.92 146.33 14.37
CA TRP A 82 -73.72 145.10 14.35
C TRP A 82 -73.33 144.17 13.19
N ASP A 83 -73.23 144.71 11.96
CA ASP A 83 -72.84 143.92 10.79
C ASP A 83 -71.40 143.36 10.89
N ASN A 84 -70.53 144.00 11.68
CA ASN A 84 -69.21 143.48 12.00
C ASN A 84 -69.28 142.38 13.07
N ALA A 85 -69.99 142.61 14.18
CA ALA A 85 -70.14 141.60 15.24
C ALA A 85 -70.76 140.29 14.73
N LEU A 86 -71.73 140.38 13.81
CA LEU A 86 -72.34 139.19 13.20
C LEU A 86 -71.38 138.43 12.28
N ARG A 87 -70.46 139.13 11.62
CA ARG A 87 -69.40 138.52 10.80
C ARG A 87 -68.36 137.83 11.66
N ASP A 88 -67.93 138.48 12.74
CA ASP A 88 -66.93 137.93 13.66
C ASP A 88 -67.43 136.64 14.33
N ALA A 89 -68.69 136.61 14.78
CA ALA A 89 -69.28 135.41 15.38
C ALA A 89 -69.40 134.23 14.41
N ARG A 90 -69.66 134.48 13.12
CA ARG A 90 -69.68 133.42 12.09
C ARG A 90 -68.28 132.87 11.83
N LEU A 91 -67.27 133.75 11.83
CA LEU A 91 -65.89 133.38 11.59
C LEU A 91 -65.32 132.52 12.73
N GLU A 92 -65.65 132.83 13.99
CA GLU A 92 -65.27 131.99 15.14
C GLU A 92 -65.92 130.59 15.09
N LEU A 93 -67.18 130.49 14.69
CA LEU A 93 -67.86 129.19 14.55
C LEU A 93 -67.24 128.32 13.45
N GLU A 94 -66.86 128.91 12.31
CA GLU A 94 -66.18 128.19 11.24
C GLU A 94 -64.76 127.75 11.63
N LEU A 95 -64.04 128.56 12.41
CA LEU A 95 -62.71 128.21 12.92
C LEU A 95 -62.76 127.03 13.90
N ASN A 96 -63.72 127.03 14.84
CA ASN A 96 -63.88 125.93 15.80
C ASN A 96 -64.34 124.62 15.13
N ALA A 97 -65.22 124.70 14.13
CA ALA A 97 -65.63 123.51 13.38
C ALA A 97 -64.49 122.90 12.54
N ASN A 98 -63.56 123.74 12.06
CA ASN A 98 -62.38 123.28 11.32
C ASN A 98 -61.29 122.71 12.23
N SER A 99 -61.10 123.24 13.46
CA SER A 99 -60.12 122.68 14.41
C SER A 99 -60.48 121.26 14.85
N ASP A 100 -61.76 120.99 15.14
CA ASP A 100 -62.21 119.66 15.56
C ASP A 100 -62.09 118.62 14.44
N ARG A 101 -62.29 119.03 13.18
CA ARG A 101 -62.07 118.15 12.01
C ARG A 101 -60.59 117.83 11.79
N LEU A 102 -59.71 118.82 11.96
CA LEU A 102 -58.27 118.62 11.83
C LEU A 102 -57.72 117.69 12.91
N VAL A 103 -58.11 117.87 14.18
CA VAL A 103 -57.65 117.02 15.29
C VAL A 103 -58.08 115.56 15.10
N ASN A 104 -59.33 115.33 14.69
CA ASN A 104 -59.82 113.97 14.41
C ASN A 104 -59.13 113.33 13.20
N ALA A 105 -58.87 114.08 12.11
CA ALA A 105 -58.16 113.57 10.95
C ALA A 105 -56.70 113.22 11.27
N THR A 106 -56.01 114.05 12.06
CA THR A 106 -54.64 113.78 12.51
C THR A 106 -54.56 112.61 13.49
N GLY A 107 -55.57 112.43 14.35
CA GLY A 107 -55.66 111.30 15.27
C GLY A 107 -55.78 109.96 14.54
N ILE A 108 -56.66 109.89 13.54
CA ILE A 108 -56.84 108.69 12.71
C ILE A 108 -55.57 108.36 11.92
N ALA A 109 -54.89 109.36 11.33
CA ALA A 109 -53.65 109.13 10.59
C ALA A 109 -52.50 108.61 11.49
N LEU A 110 -52.37 109.15 12.72
CA LEU A 110 -51.41 108.65 13.70
C LEU A 110 -51.75 107.24 14.20
N GLU A 111 -53.03 106.93 14.38
CA GLU A 111 -53.46 105.57 14.73
C GLU A 111 -53.15 104.56 13.62
N ASP A 112 -53.39 104.92 12.36
CA ASP A 112 -53.03 104.11 11.19
C ASP A 112 -51.51 103.91 11.07
N GLU A 113 -50.71 104.95 11.30
CA GLU A 113 -49.25 104.86 11.32
C GLU A 113 -48.76 103.96 12.46
N ILE A 114 -49.34 104.08 13.67
CA ILE A 114 -49.02 103.22 14.81
C ILE A 114 -49.42 101.77 14.50
N TYR A 115 -50.56 101.54 13.85
CA TYR A 115 -51.00 100.21 13.45
C TYR A 115 -50.02 99.60 12.44
N LEU A 116 -49.62 100.36 11.42
CA LEU A 116 -48.64 99.92 10.43
C LEU A 116 -47.28 99.62 11.06
N ALA A 117 -46.81 100.48 11.96
CA ALA A 117 -45.56 100.29 12.69
C ALA A 117 -45.60 99.06 13.59
N LYS A 118 -46.72 98.80 14.28
CA LYS A 118 -46.94 97.58 15.07
C LYS A 118 -46.94 96.34 14.20
N ALA A 119 -47.64 96.36 13.07
CA ALA A 119 -47.66 95.25 12.12
C ALA A 119 -46.26 94.95 11.54
N GLN A 120 -45.49 96.00 11.23
CA GLN A 120 -44.10 95.85 10.78
C GLN A 120 -43.20 95.31 11.90
N LEU A 121 -43.35 95.79 13.13
CA LEU A 121 -42.59 95.30 14.27
C LEU A 121 -42.90 93.81 14.52
N GLU A 122 -44.16 93.42 14.51
CA GLU A 122 -44.59 92.02 14.67
C GLU A 122 -44.03 91.13 13.54
N ALA A 123 -44.02 91.61 12.29
CA ALA A 123 -43.42 90.89 11.17
C ALA A 123 -41.89 90.71 11.34
N VAL A 124 -41.19 91.74 11.81
CA VAL A 124 -39.75 91.69 12.07
C VAL A 124 -39.45 90.79 13.27
N GLU A 125 -40.23 90.85 14.35
CA GLU A 125 -40.09 89.98 15.52
C GLU A 125 -40.34 88.51 15.14
N GLY A 126 -41.39 88.24 14.36
CA GLY A 126 -41.66 86.91 13.80
C GLY A 126 -40.53 86.40 12.93
N SER A 127 -39.96 87.25 12.07
CA SER A 127 -38.78 86.92 11.26
C SER A 127 -37.54 86.66 12.13
N ASN A 128 -37.29 87.48 13.15
CA ASN A 128 -36.17 87.32 14.08
C ASN A 128 -36.29 86.01 14.85
N GLN A 129 -37.50 85.66 15.32
CA GLN A 129 -37.73 84.40 16.00
C GLN A 129 -37.48 83.19 15.09
N ARG A 130 -37.92 83.24 13.82
CA ARG A 130 -37.61 82.19 12.83
C ARG A 130 -36.10 82.07 12.61
N LEU A 131 -35.39 83.18 12.44
CA LEU A 131 -33.93 83.20 12.27
C LEU A 131 -33.21 82.62 13.49
N ARG A 132 -33.67 82.93 14.72
CA ARG A 132 -33.11 82.34 15.96
C ARG A 132 -33.29 80.83 16.01
N VAL A 133 -34.46 80.32 15.62
CA VAL A 133 -34.72 78.88 15.54
C VAL A 133 -33.80 78.23 14.50
N GLN A 134 -33.70 78.79 13.30
CA GLN A 134 -32.82 78.28 12.24
C GLN A 134 -31.33 78.33 12.65
N LEU A 135 -30.91 79.37 13.37
CA LEU A 135 -29.55 79.45 13.89
C LEU A 135 -29.29 78.36 14.94
N LYS A 136 -30.24 78.13 15.84
CA LYS A 136 -30.13 77.06 16.85
C LYS A 136 -30.08 75.67 16.20
N ASP A 137 -30.90 75.44 15.18
CA ASP A 137 -30.92 74.17 14.44
C ASP A 137 -29.62 73.95 13.66
N SER A 138 -29.10 74.98 13.00
CA SER A 138 -27.81 74.89 12.31
C SER A 138 -26.64 74.67 13.27
N GLN A 139 -26.62 75.31 14.44
CA GLN A 139 -25.64 75.05 15.50
C GLN A 139 -25.72 73.61 16.03
N ASN A 140 -26.93 73.08 16.21
CA ASN A 140 -27.12 71.70 16.63
C ASN A 140 -26.63 70.70 15.56
N ASN A 141 -26.92 70.98 14.29
CA ASN A 141 -26.43 70.16 13.17
C ASN A 141 -24.90 70.23 13.06
N LEU A 142 -24.30 71.40 13.28
CA LEU A 142 -22.84 71.56 13.29
C LEU A 142 -22.22 70.69 14.40
N LYS A 143 -22.77 70.71 15.62
CA LYS A 143 -22.31 69.85 16.72
C LYS A 143 -22.42 68.36 16.40
N LYS A 144 -23.51 67.94 15.74
CA LYS A 144 -23.68 66.54 15.29
C LYS A 144 -22.61 66.16 14.27
N LEU A 145 -22.38 67.00 13.27
CA LEU A 145 -21.36 66.77 12.24
C LEU A 145 -19.94 66.78 12.83
N GLU A 146 -19.65 67.61 13.83
CA GLU A 146 -18.37 67.58 14.55
C GLU A 146 -18.16 66.28 15.32
N ALA A 147 -19.20 65.78 16.00
CA ALA A 147 -19.17 64.49 16.69
C ALA A 147 -18.97 63.32 15.69
N GLU A 148 -19.69 63.33 14.57
CA GLU A 148 -19.50 62.34 13.50
C GLU A 148 -18.08 62.39 12.93
N ARG A 149 -17.54 63.58 12.67
CA ARG A 149 -16.15 63.75 12.21
C ARG A 149 -15.15 63.21 13.22
N ALA A 150 -15.36 63.43 14.52
CA ALA A 150 -14.50 62.91 15.57
C ALA A 150 -14.55 61.37 15.63
N MET A 151 -15.75 60.78 15.55
CA MET A 151 -15.91 59.33 15.51
C MET A 151 -15.26 58.72 14.26
N LEU A 152 -15.47 59.31 13.09
CA LEU A 152 -14.84 58.84 11.84
C LEU A 152 -13.32 58.91 11.90
N ARG A 153 -12.75 59.97 12.50
CA ARG A 153 -11.29 60.06 12.73
C ARG A 153 -10.78 58.95 13.65
N SER A 154 -11.50 58.67 14.73
CA SER A 154 -11.15 57.57 15.65
C SER A 154 -11.21 56.21 14.96
N ASN A 155 -12.26 55.96 14.18
CA ASN A 155 -12.43 54.74 13.39
C ASN A 155 -11.35 54.59 12.31
N LEU A 156 -10.94 55.69 11.68
CA LEU A 156 -9.85 55.66 10.70
C LEU A 156 -8.53 55.28 11.39
N GLN A 157 -8.20 55.90 12.53
CA GLN A 157 -6.99 55.56 13.29
C GLN A 157 -6.98 54.10 13.77
N SER A 158 -8.13 53.55 14.20
CA SER A 158 -8.21 52.14 14.60
C SER A 158 -8.05 51.21 13.40
N ALA A 159 -8.66 51.54 12.25
CA ALA A 159 -8.48 50.80 11.01
C ALA A 159 -7.02 50.82 10.53
N GLU A 160 -6.34 51.98 10.58
CA GLU A 160 -4.91 52.11 10.23
C GLU A 160 -4.02 51.25 11.14
N LYS A 161 -4.30 51.20 12.45
CA LYS A 161 -3.58 50.33 13.38
C LYS A 161 -3.81 48.85 13.05
N THR A 162 -5.04 48.46 12.74
CA THR A 162 -5.35 47.08 12.32
C THR A 162 -4.68 46.71 11.01
N ILE A 163 -4.66 47.61 10.02
CA ILE A 163 -3.95 47.38 8.75
C ILE A 163 -2.45 47.22 8.99
N SER A 164 -1.87 48.05 9.85
CA SER A 164 -0.45 47.96 10.21
C SER A 164 -0.11 46.63 10.90
N SER A 165 -0.93 46.19 11.86
CA SER A 165 -0.73 44.89 12.51
C SER A 165 -0.91 43.72 11.53
N MET A 166 -1.92 43.76 10.67
CA MET A 166 -2.12 42.75 9.62
C MET A 166 -0.96 42.70 8.63
N LYS A 167 -0.36 43.85 8.28
CA LYS A 167 0.81 43.89 7.40
C LYS A 167 2.01 43.17 8.03
N ASN A 168 2.21 43.36 9.34
CA ASN A 168 3.29 42.70 10.07
C ASN A 168 3.05 41.19 10.15
N THR A 169 1.84 40.74 10.47
CA THR A 169 1.52 39.30 10.53
C THR A 169 1.66 38.62 9.17
N VAL A 170 1.24 39.28 8.08
CA VAL A 170 1.46 38.78 6.71
C VAL A 170 2.94 38.67 6.38
N SER A 171 3.75 39.65 6.79
CA SER A 171 5.21 39.61 6.58
C SER A 171 5.86 38.46 7.36
N GLU A 172 5.48 38.26 8.62
CA GLU A 172 5.95 37.17 9.46
C GLU A 172 5.57 35.80 8.88
N ALA A 173 4.30 35.62 8.51
CA ALA A 173 3.81 34.39 7.87
C ALA A 173 4.54 34.09 6.57
N LYS A 174 4.84 35.11 5.74
CA LYS A 174 5.64 34.95 4.53
C LYS A 174 7.07 34.52 4.83
N SER A 175 7.67 35.05 5.90
CA SER A 175 9.02 34.67 6.33
C SER A 175 9.08 33.23 6.84
N GLU A 176 8.05 32.79 7.57
CA GLU A 176 7.93 31.43 8.10
C GLU A 176 7.68 30.44 6.98
N MET A 177 6.78 30.76 6.04
CA MET A 177 6.56 29.96 4.83
C MET A 177 7.85 29.75 4.04
N LYS A 178 8.66 30.80 3.85
CA LYS A 178 9.96 30.68 3.17
C LYS A 178 10.91 29.76 3.92
N ARG A 179 10.99 29.86 5.25
CA ARG A 179 11.79 28.95 6.09
C ARG A 179 11.32 27.50 6.00
N ALA A 180 10.02 27.27 6.04
CA ALA A 180 9.42 25.95 5.91
C ALA A 180 9.72 25.31 4.54
N ILE A 181 9.62 26.08 3.45
CA ILE A 181 9.98 25.62 2.10
C ILE A 181 11.46 25.25 2.04
N SER A 182 12.36 26.14 2.48
CA SER A 182 13.81 25.85 2.51
C SER A 182 14.13 24.60 3.33
N SER A 183 13.50 24.44 4.50
CA SER A 183 13.69 23.26 5.34
C SER A 183 13.15 21.99 4.67
N SER A 184 12.01 22.06 3.98
CA SER A 184 11.46 20.93 3.23
C SER A 184 12.36 20.51 2.08
N ASP A 185 12.91 21.46 1.32
CA ASP A 185 13.82 21.18 0.21
C ASP A 185 15.14 20.56 0.71
N GLU A 186 15.66 21.03 1.85
CA GLU A 186 16.86 20.44 2.45
C GLU A 186 16.60 19.01 2.95
N ALA A 187 15.45 18.76 3.58
CA ALA A 187 15.05 17.42 3.99
C ALA A 187 14.89 16.47 2.80
N LYS A 188 14.30 16.93 1.69
CA LYS A 188 14.21 16.15 0.44
C LYS A 188 15.60 15.80 -0.10
N LYS A 189 16.51 16.77 -0.19
CA LYS A 189 17.90 16.52 -0.64
C LYS A 189 18.61 15.50 0.25
N GLN A 190 18.45 15.60 1.58
CA GLN A 190 19.04 14.64 2.50
C GLN A 190 18.48 13.22 2.31
N LEU A 191 17.17 13.08 2.10
CA LEU A 191 16.54 11.80 1.80
C LEU A 191 17.04 11.22 0.47
N ASP A 192 17.11 12.02 -0.59
CA ASP A 192 17.62 11.58 -1.89
C ASP A 192 19.10 11.13 -1.80
N ASN A 193 19.93 11.86 -1.06
CA ASN A 193 21.32 11.47 -0.83
C ASN A 193 21.42 10.15 -0.06
N ARG A 194 20.63 9.98 1.01
CA ARG A 194 20.57 8.71 1.76
C ARG A 194 20.12 7.55 0.89
N MET A 195 19.11 7.75 0.04
CA MET A 195 18.62 6.73 -0.88
C MET A 195 19.69 6.32 -1.90
N LYS A 196 20.44 7.29 -2.45
CA LYS A 196 21.56 7.01 -3.36
C LYS A 196 22.70 6.27 -2.67
N GLU A 197 23.06 6.67 -1.45
CA GLU A 197 24.08 5.99 -0.65
C GLU A 197 23.69 4.55 -0.32
N GLU A 198 22.46 4.32 0.15
CA GLU A 198 21.96 2.97 0.45
C GLU A 198 21.88 2.09 -0.81
N THR A 199 21.43 2.65 -1.94
CA THR A 199 21.43 1.94 -3.23
C THR A 199 22.86 1.54 -3.63
N THR A 200 23.83 2.45 -3.48
CA THR A 200 25.24 2.18 -3.79
C THR A 200 25.82 1.11 -2.87
N ARG A 201 25.57 1.21 -1.56
CA ARG A 201 25.99 0.21 -0.57
C ARG A 201 25.39 -1.16 -0.88
N ASN A 202 24.09 -1.24 -1.17
CA ASN A 202 23.42 -2.50 -1.53
C ASN A 202 24.01 -3.11 -2.79
N ASN A 203 24.22 -2.31 -3.85
CA ASN A 203 24.85 -2.80 -5.08
C ASN A 203 26.27 -3.34 -4.82
N THR A 204 27.06 -2.66 -3.99
CA THR A 204 28.41 -3.15 -3.64
C THR A 204 28.37 -4.45 -2.83
N ASN A 205 27.39 -4.62 -1.94
CA ASN A 205 27.19 -5.85 -1.18
C ASN A 205 26.72 -7.00 -2.06
N ILE A 206 25.81 -6.74 -3.01
CA ILE A 206 25.37 -7.71 -4.01
C ILE A 206 26.57 -8.19 -4.83
N GLY A 207 27.41 -7.28 -5.36
CA GLY A 207 28.60 -7.67 -6.12
C GLY A 207 29.60 -8.53 -5.32
N LYS A 208 29.77 -8.27 -4.01
CA LYS A 208 30.57 -9.12 -3.12
C LYS A 208 29.95 -10.51 -2.94
N LEU A 209 28.63 -10.60 -2.80
CA LEU A 209 27.92 -11.88 -2.66
C LEU A 209 27.96 -12.68 -3.95
N GLU A 210 27.75 -12.05 -5.11
CA GLU A 210 27.88 -12.69 -6.43
C GLU A 210 29.28 -13.27 -6.64
N SER A 211 30.32 -12.52 -6.28
CA SER A 211 31.70 -12.99 -6.34
C SER A 211 31.92 -14.23 -5.45
N LYS A 212 31.37 -14.24 -4.22
CA LYS A 212 31.43 -15.40 -3.32
C LYS A 212 30.65 -16.60 -3.87
N VAL A 213 29.46 -16.38 -4.42
CA VAL A 213 28.63 -17.44 -5.04
C VAL A 213 29.38 -18.07 -6.21
N ASN A 214 29.98 -17.27 -7.08
CA ASN A 214 30.78 -17.76 -8.20
C ASN A 214 32.01 -18.55 -7.73
N TYR A 215 32.69 -18.06 -6.68
CA TYR A 215 33.79 -18.81 -6.06
C TYR A 215 33.33 -20.17 -5.52
N TYR A 216 32.22 -20.24 -4.79
CA TYR A 216 31.71 -21.51 -4.26
C TYR A 216 31.19 -22.44 -5.35
N ARG A 217 30.58 -21.92 -6.42
CA ARG A 217 30.21 -22.72 -7.60
C ARG A 217 31.44 -23.37 -8.23
N HIS A 218 32.50 -22.60 -8.46
CA HIS A 218 33.76 -23.13 -9.00
C HIS A 218 34.39 -24.20 -8.10
N GLN A 219 34.36 -23.99 -6.78
CA GLN A 219 34.85 -24.99 -5.83
C GLN A 219 33.99 -26.26 -5.82
N LEU A 220 32.66 -26.15 -5.96
CA LEU A 220 31.77 -27.30 -6.09
C LEU A 220 32.04 -28.08 -7.39
N ASP A 221 32.27 -27.41 -8.50
CA ASP A 221 32.58 -28.06 -9.78
C ASP A 221 33.92 -28.79 -9.72
N LYS A 222 34.95 -28.18 -9.12
CA LYS A 222 36.23 -28.86 -8.84
C LYS A 222 36.05 -30.11 -7.97
N LEU A 223 35.27 -30.02 -6.90
CA LEU A 223 35.00 -31.16 -6.04
C LEU A 223 34.26 -32.27 -6.78
N ARG A 224 33.28 -31.91 -7.63
CA ARG A 224 32.57 -32.89 -8.48
C ARG A 224 33.53 -33.58 -9.45
N ASP A 225 34.42 -32.85 -10.09
CA ASP A 225 35.43 -33.43 -10.99
C ASP A 225 36.39 -34.36 -10.24
N ASP A 226 36.89 -33.95 -9.07
CA ASP A 226 37.79 -34.77 -8.25
C ASP A 226 37.10 -36.03 -7.73
N TRP A 227 35.83 -35.93 -7.32
CA TRP A 227 35.02 -37.08 -6.92
C TRP A 227 34.74 -38.00 -8.10
N GLY A 228 34.38 -37.46 -9.27
CA GLY A 228 34.17 -38.24 -10.48
C GLY A 228 35.42 -39.01 -10.91
N LYS A 229 36.60 -38.39 -10.82
CA LYS A 229 37.89 -39.07 -11.07
C LYS A 229 38.17 -40.18 -10.05
N LYS A 230 37.94 -39.92 -8.77
CA LYS A 230 38.12 -40.94 -7.71
C LYS A 230 37.15 -42.11 -7.88
N GLU A 231 35.89 -41.83 -8.19
CA GLU A 231 34.88 -42.85 -8.46
C GLU A 231 35.25 -43.70 -9.67
N ALA A 232 35.65 -43.08 -10.77
CA ALA A 232 36.13 -43.79 -11.97
C ALA A 232 37.37 -44.67 -11.66
N GLY A 233 38.32 -44.15 -10.89
CA GLY A 233 39.51 -44.90 -10.45
C GLY A 233 39.16 -46.10 -9.58
N LEU A 234 38.30 -45.93 -8.58
CA LEU A 234 37.82 -47.02 -7.73
C LEU A 234 37.07 -48.08 -8.54
N ASN A 235 36.22 -47.66 -9.48
CA ASN A 235 35.47 -48.58 -10.32
C ASN A 235 36.39 -49.40 -11.24
N SER A 236 37.43 -48.78 -11.79
CA SER A 236 38.49 -49.48 -12.55
C SER A 236 39.22 -50.50 -11.67
N GLN A 237 39.57 -50.15 -10.44
CA GLN A 237 40.22 -51.07 -9.50
C GLN A 237 39.32 -52.25 -9.13
N VAL A 238 38.02 -52.01 -8.94
CA VAL A 238 37.03 -53.08 -8.69
C VAL A 238 36.96 -54.03 -9.89
N GLN A 239 36.91 -53.52 -11.12
CA GLN A 239 36.91 -54.35 -12.32
C GLN A 239 38.20 -55.17 -12.47
N GLU A 240 39.35 -54.57 -12.16
CA GLU A 240 40.64 -55.27 -12.18
C GLU A 240 40.65 -56.41 -11.16
N LEU A 241 40.23 -56.15 -9.92
CA LEU A 241 40.14 -57.15 -8.85
C LEU A 241 39.17 -58.28 -9.19
N GLN A 242 38.01 -57.96 -9.79
CA GLN A 242 37.08 -58.95 -10.30
C GLN A 242 37.72 -59.82 -11.40
N GLY A 243 38.49 -59.20 -12.31
CA GLY A 243 39.24 -59.91 -13.33
C GLY A 243 40.32 -60.84 -12.75
N VAL A 244 41.04 -60.39 -11.73
CA VAL A 244 42.02 -61.22 -11.01
C VAL A 244 41.33 -62.39 -10.30
N ALA A 245 40.24 -62.13 -9.59
CA ALA A 245 39.46 -63.15 -8.92
C ALA A 245 38.93 -64.21 -9.89
N ALA A 246 38.35 -63.80 -11.02
CA ALA A 246 37.86 -64.70 -12.06
C ALA A 246 38.97 -65.58 -12.65
N ARG A 247 40.14 -65.00 -12.97
CA ARG A 247 41.32 -65.77 -13.41
C ARG A 247 41.79 -66.76 -12.34
N GLY A 248 41.78 -66.34 -11.08
CA GLY A 248 42.08 -67.19 -9.93
C GLY A 248 41.15 -68.39 -9.84
N THR A 249 39.84 -68.19 -9.95
CA THR A 249 38.83 -69.25 -9.94
C THR A 249 39.03 -70.25 -11.08
N VAL A 250 39.23 -69.78 -12.31
CA VAL A 250 39.49 -70.68 -13.47
C VAL A 250 40.78 -71.50 -13.26
N THR A 251 41.82 -70.88 -12.71
CA THR A 251 43.08 -71.56 -12.42
C THR A 251 42.88 -72.64 -11.35
N GLN A 252 42.15 -72.33 -10.28
CA GLN A 252 41.80 -73.29 -9.23
C GLN A 252 40.97 -74.46 -9.79
N ASP A 253 39.94 -74.19 -10.59
CA ASP A 253 39.11 -75.24 -11.21
C ASP A 253 39.93 -76.16 -12.12
N THR A 254 40.88 -75.59 -12.86
CA THR A 254 41.82 -76.35 -13.70
C THR A 254 42.73 -77.23 -12.86
N GLN A 255 43.32 -76.69 -11.79
CA GLN A 255 44.16 -77.45 -10.86
C GLN A 255 43.37 -78.57 -10.17
N PHE A 256 42.14 -78.32 -9.73
CA PHE A 256 41.27 -79.36 -9.17
C PHE A 256 40.98 -80.47 -10.17
N SER A 257 40.73 -80.12 -11.43
CA SER A 257 40.51 -81.12 -12.49
C SER A 257 41.75 -81.95 -12.77
N GLN A 258 42.94 -81.33 -12.77
CA GLN A 258 44.23 -82.04 -12.90
C GLN A 258 44.48 -82.98 -11.72
N ILE A 259 44.25 -82.53 -10.48
CA ILE A 259 44.39 -83.38 -9.29
C ILE A 259 43.48 -84.60 -9.39
N ARG A 260 42.20 -84.42 -9.74
CA ARG A 260 41.28 -85.56 -9.93
C ARG A 260 41.77 -86.54 -10.99
N SER A 261 42.28 -86.03 -12.12
CA SER A 261 42.85 -86.89 -13.18
C SER A 261 44.05 -87.69 -12.66
N GLN A 262 44.95 -87.06 -11.91
CA GLN A 262 46.11 -87.72 -11.32
C GLN A 262 45.70 -88.76 -10.24
N GLU A 263 44.67 -88.46 -9.44
CA GLU A 263 44.12 -89.42 -8.47
C GLU A 263 43.52 -90.65 -9.16
N GLU A 264 42.84 -90.47 -10.30
CA GLU A 264 42.31 -91.56 -11.14
C GLU A 264 43.44 -92.42 -11.71
N GLU A 265 44.51 -91.81 -12.22
CA GLU A 265 45.70 -92.52 -12.71
C GLU A 265 46.41 -93.30 -11.59
N LEU A 266 46.61 -92.68 -10.42
CA LEU A 266 47.18 -93.37 -9.25
C LEU A 266 46.31 -94.55 -8.81
N ARG A 267 44.99 -94.43 -8.91
CA ARG A 267 44.06 -95.53 -8.64
C ARG A 267 44.21 -96.67 -9.65
N LYS A 268 44.37 -96.35 -10.94
CA LYS A 268 44.67 -97.34 -12.00
C LYS A 268 46.00 -98.03 -11.73
N TYR A 269 47.07 -97.28 -11.47
CA TYR A 269 48.38 -97.84 -11.14
C TYR A 269 48.35 -98.75 -9.91
N ARG A 270 47.62 -98.36 -8.85
CA ARG A 270 47.41 -99.26 -7.70
C ARG A 270 46.71 -100.56 -8.08
N GLY A 271 45.69 -100.48 -8.94
CA GLY A 271 45.00 -101.66 -9.47
C GLY A 271 45.93 -102.56 -10.30
N GLU A 272 46.72 -101.96 -11.19
CA GLU A 272 47.73 -102.65 -12.00
C GLU A 272 48.81 -103.31 -11.15
N ILE A 273 49.37 -102.62 -10.16
CA ILE A 273 50.35 -103.19 -9.21
C ILE A 273 49.75 -104.40 -8.47
N THR A 274 48.50 -104.28 -8.01
CA THR A 274 47.81 -105.38 -7.31
C THR A 274 47.61 -106.58 -8.23
N ASN A 275 47.20 -106.34 -9.49
CA ASN A 275 47.04 -107.38 -10.50
C ASN A 275 48.38 -108.02 -10.89
N GLN A 276 49.43 -107.22 -11.09
CA GLN A 276 50.77 -107.68 -11.41
C GLN A 276 51.35 -108.50 -10.26
N SER A 277 51.14 -108.09 -9.01
CA SER A 277 51.53 -108.86 -7.82
C SER A 277 50.84 -110.23 -7.77
N ARG A 278 49.54 -110.31 -8.07
CA ARG A 278 48.80 -111.57 -8.18
C ARG A 278 49.35 -112.45 -9.32
N HIS A 279 49.56 -111.88 -10.50
CA HIS A 279 50.10 -112.60 -11.66
C HIS A 279 51.53 -113.11 -11.40
N MET A 280 52.39 -112.30 -10.78
CA MET A 280 53.73 -112.72 -10.34
C MET A 280 53.67 -113.86 -9.34
N SER A 281 52.77 -113.79 -8.35
CA SER A 281 52.60 -114.84 -7.35
C SER A 281 52.13 -116.14 -8.01
N GLN A 282 51.15 -116.08 -8.91
CA GLN A 282 50.66 -117.23 -9.68
C GLN A 282 51.76 -117.82 -10.57
N SER A 283 52.48 -116.98 -11.31
CA SER A 283 53.60 -117.40 -12.16
C SER A 283 54.72 -118.04 -11.34
N ASN A 284 55.03 -117.48 -10.16
CA ASN A 284 56.05 -118.03 -9.26
C ASN A 284 55.60 -119.38 -8.69
N SER A 285 54.34 -119.53 -8.29
CA SER A 285 53.76 -120.81 -7.89
C SER A 285 53.81 -121.84 -9.02
N GLN A 286 53.51 -121.43 -10.26
CA GLN A 286 53.59 -122.30 -11.43
C GLN A 286 55.03 -122.74 -11.72
N ALA A 287 55.99 -121.81 -11.64
CA ALA A 287 57.41 -122.10 -11.80
C ALA A 287 57.95 -123.06 -10.71
N LEU A 288 57.50 -122.90 -9.46
CA LEU A 288 57.82 -123.84 -8.37
C LEU A 288 57.20 -125.22 -8.63
N ALA A 289 55.96 -125.28 -9.12
CA ALA A 289 55.31 -126.54 -9.47
C ALA A 289 56.04 -127.27 -10.62
N SER A 290 56.46 -126.54 -11.67
CA SER A 290 57.27 -127.10 -12.74
C SER A 290 58.66 -127.51 -12.26
N SER A 291 59.31 -126.70 -11.40
CA SER A 291 60.61 -127.04 -10.80
C SER A 291 60.53 -128.33 -9.97
N ASN A 292 59.50 -128.48 -9.14
CA ASN A 292 59.24 -129.71 -8.38
C ASN A 292 58.91 -130.90 -9.28
N ARG A 293 58.28 -130.68 -10.44
CA ARG A 293 58.06 -131.74 -11.44
C ARG A 293 59.38 -132.15 -12.10
N VAL A 294 60.24 -131.18 -12.45
CA VAL A 294 61.56 -131.44 -13.01
C VAL A 294 62.42 -132.22 -12.03
N LYS A 295 62.51 -131.79 -10.76
CA LYS A 295 63.25 -132.53 -9.71
C LYS A 295 62.79 -133.99 -9.59
N ARG A 296 61.47 -134.23 -9.57
CA ARG A 296 60.94 -135.60 -9.54
C ARG A 296 61.31 -136.42 -10.78
N LEU A 297 61.37 -135.79 -11.96
CA LEU A 297 61.84 -136.45 -13.18
C LEU A 297 63.34 -136.70 -13.15
N GLU A 298 64.14 -135.78 -12.59
CA GLU A 298 65.58 -135.95 -12.39
C GLU A 298 65.86 -137.10 -11.40
N ASP A 299 65.15 -137.17 -10.28
CA ASP A 299 65.26 -138.27 -9.30
C ASP A 299 64.91 -139.62 -9.96
N ALA A 300 63.82 -139.66 -10.76
CA ALA A 300 63.43 -140.85 -11.50
C ALA A 300 64.47 -141.23 -12.57
N LEU A 301 65.10 -140.25 -13.23
CA LEU A 301 66.18 -140.48 -14.17
C LEU A 301 67.40 -141.08 -13.46
N GLN A 302 67.84 -140.51 -12.33
CA GLN A 302 68.95 -141.02 -11.54
C GLN A 302 68.71 -142.46 -11.07
N GLN A 303 67.49 -142.76 -10.60
CA GLN A 303 67.11 -144.12 -10.22
C GLN A 303 67.21 -145.07 -11.42
N ARG A 304 66.71 -144.67 -12.60
CA ARG A 304 66.82 -145.47 -13.83
C ARG A 304 68.26 -145.67 -14.27
N GLU A 305 69.11 -144.65 -14.16
CA GLU A 305 70.55 -144.79 -14.43
C GLU A 305 71.23 -145.75 -13.46
N PHE A 306 70.85 -145.75 -12.17
CA PHE A 306 71.33 -146.71 -11.19
C PHE A 306 70.90 -148.14 -11.56
N ASP A 307 69.61 -148.34 -11.85
CA ASP A 307 69.08 -149.65 -12.25
C ASP A 307 69.78 -150.18 -13.52
N VAL A 308 70.03 -149.30 -14.50
CA VAL A 308 70.78 -149.65 -15.72
C VAL A 308 72.22 -150.05 -15.40
N LYS A 309 72.91 -149.33 -14.50
CA LYS A 309 74.27 -149.71 -14.07
C LYS A 309 74.28 -151.05 -13.33
N GLU A 310 73.27 -151.32 -12.50
CA GLU A 310 73.15 -152.59 -11.79
C GLU A 310 72.86 -153.74 -12.77
N LEU A 311 71.95 -153.53 -13.73
CA LEU A 311 71.68 -154.49 -14.81
C LEU A 311 72.92 -154.74 -15.67
N GLN A 312 73.69 -153.70 -16.03
CA GLN A 312 74.95 -153.86 -16.75
C GLN A 312 75.96 -154.69 -15.95
N LYS A 313 76.08 -154.46 -14.63
CA LYS A 313 76.93 -155.29 -13.76
C LYS A 313 76.46 -156.74 -13.74
N ARG A 314 75.15 -157.00 -13.58
CA ARG A 314 74.58 -158.36 -13.61
C ARG A 314 74.85 -159.05 -14.94
N ALA A 315 74.59 -158.37 -16.07
CA ALA A 315 74.87 -158.89 -17.40
C ALA A 315 76.37 -159.19 -17.61
N MET A 316 77.27 -158.38 -17.04
CA MET A 316 78.72 -158.63 -17.11
C MET A 316 79.12 -159.88 -16.32
N VAL A 317 78.53 -160.09 -15.13
CA VAL A 317 78.73 -161.30 -14.31
C VAL A 317 78.20 -162.53 -15.06
N GLU A 318 76.97 -162.48 -15.58
CA GLU A 318 76.37 -163.56 -16.36
C GLU A 318 77.21 -163.91 -17.59
N LYS A 319 77.73 -162.90 -18.31
CA LYS A 319 78.64 -163.10 -19.44
C LYS A 319 79.94 -163.78 -19.01
N SER A 320 80.48 -163.42 -17.85
CA SER A 320 81.69 -164.06 -17.31
C SER A 320 81.47 -165.52 -16.91
N ASP A 321 80.32 -165.83 -16.31
CA ASP A 321 79.93 -167.21 -15.94
C ASP A 321 79.62 -168.05 -17.18
N ALA A 322 78.95 -167.47 -18.18
CA ALA A 322 78.72 -168.11 -19.48
C ALA A 322 80.06 -168.44 -20.16
N SER A 323 81.02 -167.51 -20.15
CA SER A 323 82.36 -167.73 -20.71
C SER A 323 83.15 -168.81 -19.96
N ARG A 324 83.00 -168.91 -18.63
CA ARG A 324 83.58 -170.01 -17.83
C ARG A 324 82.96 -171.36 -18.22
N ARG A 325 81.64 -171.46 -18.28
CA ARG A 325 80.94 -172.69 -18.71
C ARG A 325 81.36 -173.11 -20.13
N GLU A 326 81.46 -172.17 -21.05
CA GLU A 326 81.91 -172.45 -22.42
C GLU A 326 83.36 -172.99 -22.44
N LYS A 327 84.25 -172.43 -21.63
CA LYS A 327 85.63 -172.91 -21.51
C LYS A 327 85.72 -174.34 -20.96
N ASP A 328 84.87 -174.69 -19.99
CA ASP A 328 84.82 -176.05 -19.44
C ASP A 328 84.24 -177.06 -20.44
N LEU A 329 83.22 -176.67 -21.21
CA LEU A 329 82.71 -177.49 -22.31
C LEU A 329 83.76 -177.75 -23.39
N ARG A 330 84.57 -176.75 -23.75
CA ARG A 330 85.69 -176.92 -24.70
C ARG A 330 86.75 -177.92 -24.18
N LYS A 331 87.01 -177.97 -22.87
CA LYS A 331 87.92 -178.97 -22.29
C LYS A 331 87.36 -180.39 -22.39
N LEU A 332 86.06 -180.57 -22.11
CA LEU A 332 85.39 -181.87 -22.22
C LEU A 332 85.41 -182.41 -23.67
N ILE A 333 85.17 -181.54 -24.66
CA ILE A 333 85.26 -181.91 -26.08
C ILE A 333 86.67 -182.38 -26.43
N LYS A 334 87.70 -181.65 -25.99
CA LYS A 334 89.10 -182.00 -26.28
C LYS A 334 89.50 -183.34 -25.64
N ALA A 335 88.97 -183.67 -24.46
CA ALA A 335 89.18 -184.97 -23.83
C ALA A 335 88.54 -186.12 -24.64
N ARG A 336 87.32 -185.91 -25.16
CA ARG A 336 86.61 -186.84 -26.05
C ARG A 336 87.36 -187.08 -27.37
N GLU A 337 87.98 -186.05 -27.94
CA GLU A 337 88.77 -186.16 -29.18
C GLU A 337 90.02 -187.05 -29.00
N VAL A 338 90.67 -186.98 -27.83
CA VAL A 338 91.85 -187.81 -27.51
C VAL A 338 91.47 -189.30 -27.39
N GLU A 339 90.38 -189.63 -26.70
CA GLU A 339 89.84 -191.01 -26.65
C GLU A 339 89.52 -191.56 -28.06
N GLY A 340 88.97 -190.72 -28.94
CA GLY A 340 88.66 -191.12 -30.32
C GLY A 340 89.91 -191.49 -31.13
N LEU A 341 91.02 -190.78 -30.93
CA LEU A 341 92.30 -191.08 -31.58
C LEU A 341 92.91 -192.41 -31.12
N GLU A 342 92.81 -192.74 -29.83
CA GLU A 342 93.32 -194.00 -29.28
C GLU A 342 92.56 -195.22 -29.82
N ILE A 343 91.23 -195.13 -29.91
CA ILE A 343 90.39 -196.19 -30.47
C ILE A 343 90.72 -196.42 -31.95
N ASN A 344 90.92 -195.34 -32.72
CA ASN A 344 91.25 -195.44 -34.14
C ASN A 344 92.62 -196.11 -34.37
N ASN A 345 93.62 -195.82 -33.52
CA ASN A 345 94.94 -196.44 -33.60
C ASN A 345 94.92 -197.94 -33.27
N ASN A 346 94.10 -198.38 -32.31
CA ASN A 346 93.92 -199.80 -32.00
C ASN A 346 93.25 -200.58 -33.15
N LEU A 347 92.30 -199.94 -33.84
CA LEU A 347 91.59 -200.53 -34.98
C LEU A 347 92.53 -200.73 -36.19
N LEU A 348 93.41 -199.76 -36.45
CA LEU A 348 94.48 -199.87 -37.45
C LEU A 348 95.51 -200.97 -37.11
N GLY A 349 95.81 -201.17 -35.82
CA GLY A 349 96.69 -202.26 -35.36
C GLY A 349 96.12 -203.65 -35.63
N LEU A 350 94.82 -203.85 -35.36
CA LEU A 350 94.10 -205.10 -35.61
C LEU A 350 93.94 -205.41 -37.10
N GLN A 351 93.78 -204.39 -37.94
CA GLN A 351 93.74 -204.56 -39.40
C GLN A 351 95.08 -205.07 -39.95
N ARG A 352 96.21 -204.59 -39.44
CA ARG A 352 97.54 -205.04 -39.89
C ARG A 352 97.82 -206.50 -39.55
N THR A 353 97.39 -206.96 -38.37
CA THR A 353 97.55 -208.37 -37.97
C THR A 353 96.63 -209.31 -38.75
N LEU A 354 95.43 -208.85 -39.14
CA LEU A 354 94.52 -209.61 -39.99
C LEU A 354 95.12 -209.85 -41.39
N ILE A 355 95.65 -208.79 -42.02
CA ILE A 355 96.27 -208.85 -43.35
C ILE A 355 97.49 -209.81 -43.35
N ALA A 356 98.32 -209.77 -42.30
CA ALA A 356 99.46 -210.67 -42.17
C ALA A 356 99.06 -212.16 -42.08
N ARG A 357 97.94 -212.48 -41.42
CA ARG A 357 97.41 -213.85 -41.33
C ARG A 357 96.76 -214.31 -42.64
N GLU A 358 96.14 -213.41 -43.38
CA GLU A 358 95.54 -213.72 -44.68
C GLU A 358 96.59 -214.01 -45.77
N GLU A 359 97.75 -213.34 -45.75
CA GLU A 359 98.84 -213.59 -46.70
C GLU A 359 99.62 -214.88 -46.41
N GLU A 360 99.71 -215.29 -45.14
CA GLU A 360 100.36 -216.55 -44.76
C GLU A 360 99.52 -217.77 -45.20
N ILE A 361 98.19 -217.68 -45.07
CA ILE A 361 97.25 -218.69 -45.59
C ILE A 361 97.38 -218.83 -47.11
N ARG A 362 97.50 -217.71 -47.84
CA ARG A 362 97.67 -217.73 -49.31
C ARG A 362 98.98 -218.36 -49.78
N ARG A 363 100.06 -218.28 -48.99
CA ARG A 363 101.37 -218.79 -49.45
C ARG A 363 101.53 -220.30 -49.34
N LEU A 364 100.94 -220.96 -48.34
CA LEU A 364 101.13 -222.41 -48.20
C LEU A 364 100.02 -223.26 -48.85
N THR A 365 98.90 -222.66 -49.27
CA THR A 365 97.97 -223.33 -50.21
C THR A 365 98.49 -223.36 -51.66
N ALA A 366 99.58 -222.66 -51.97
CA ALA A 366 100.05 -222.47 -53.34
C ALA A 366 101.22 -223.38 -53.78
N LYS A 367 101.55 -224.48 -53.07
CA LYS A 367 102.33 -225.61 -53.65
C LYS A 367 102.36 -226.88 -52.78
N LEU A 368 101.83 -228.07 -53.11
CA LEU A 368 101.08 -228.64 -54.26
C LEU A 368 101.32 -228.02 -55.65
#